data_AF-E1Z485-F1
#
_entry.id   AF-E1Z485-F1
#
_cell.length_a   1.000
_cell.length_b   1.000
_cell.length_c   1.000
_cell.angle_alpha   90.00
_cell.angle_beta   90.00
_cell.angle_gamma   90.00
#
_symmetry.space_group_name_H-M   'P 1'
#
loop_
_entity.id
_entity.type
_entity.pdbx_description
1 polymer ?
#
loop_
_entity_poly.entity_id
_entity_poly.type
_entity_poly.pdbx_seq_one_letter_code
_entity_poly.pdbx_strand_id
1 'polypeptide(L)'
;MSTKEEKPQLAGVRIKTRKRNIVVPHDPQSFADALIDIIEDAREEGTEHNNVSKILGDANKSLDIAELDFSRYGDVLFEVAFAGARLTTGGNVATEGKKLDFNILAGPADREAILPYIKWFQTMIRRRPFLVKALENVLQKFVMGMEFYDDEGRRKIAIALARCFSMKVGILPDSILPKMLLDRLVLRGAVLQFVTEFFKDFLATDSVEHLLEVLRKAKLDNRLLEFFPQQKRTWADFESHFAAAGLDDLVQYNKKKLYELHCQVLAETVQQLVADDPPASATAMVTEVKAKKEEWGLEDIDVAKNLFLGLVQSVMSHIGSKNTQQVQFSVLKTIKTYSKALAAFCTSGRMEATLLNTIQVTCYEDSRLLKLFADIVKILYDTDVLGEDTIRFWYTKGSSPKGRNVFLKNMEPFMKW
;
A
#
# COMPACT_ATOMS: atom_id res chain seq x y z
N MET A 1 -69.82 7.82 39.19
CA MET A 1 -69.39 7.33 40.50
C MET A 1 -69.32 5.80 40.45
N SER A 2 -68.12 5.24 40.51
CA SER A 2 -67.90 3.82 40.83
C SER A 2 -66.60 3.77 41.63
N THR A 3 -66.74 3.90 42.94
CA THR A 3 -65.68 3.75 43.93
C THR A 3 -65.39 2.26 44.08
N LYS A 4 -64.31 1.80 43.46
CA LYS A 4 -63.74 0.47 43.74
C LYS A 4 -62.88 0.60 44.99
N GLU A 5 -63.25 -0.08 46.07
CA GLU A 5 -62.48 -0.15 47.31
C GLU A 5 -61.07 -0.73 47.05
N GLU A 6 -60.04 0.01 47.49
CA GLU A 6 -58.67 -0.49 47.50
C GLU A 6 -58.46 -1.44 48.69
N LYS A 7 -58.04 -2.67 48.38
CA LYS A 7 -57.65 -3.67 49.40
C LYS A 7 -56.33 -3.25 50.08
N PRO A 8 -56.13 -3.59 51.37
CA PRO A 8 -54.96 -3.16 52.10
C PRO A 8 -53.68 -3.73 51.48
N GLN A 9 -52.75 -2.86 51.10
CA GLN A 9 -51.42 -3.26 50.67
C GLN A 9 -50.49 -3.36 51.89
N LEU A 10 -49.73 -4.45 51.96
CA LEU A 10 -48.66 -4.62 52.95
C LEU A 10 -47.64 -3.48 52.79
N ALA A 11 -47.46 -2.70 53.85
CA ALA A 11 -46.46 -1.63 53.90
C ALA A 11 -45.07 -2.20 53.60
N GLY A 12 -44.46 -1.79 52.49
CA GLY A 12 -43.07 -2.11 52.16
C GLY A 12 -42.79 -2.55 50.71
N VAL A 13 -43.79 -2.87 49.88
CA VAL A 13 -43.52 -3.28 48.49
C VAL A 13 -43.56 -2.07 47.55
N ARG A 14 -42.39 -1.58 47.15
CA ARG A 14 -42.26 -0.65 46.01
C ARG A 14 -42.69 -1.37 44.73
N ILE A 15 -43.89 -1.06 44.23
CA ILE A 15 -44.32 -1.47 42.89
C ILE A 15 -43.44 -0.73 41.87
N LYS A 16 -42.42 -1.42 41.34
CA LYS A 16 -41.67 -0.94 40.17
C LYS A 16 -42.56 -1.06 38.95
N THR A 17 -43.13 0.05 38.50
CA THR A 17 -43.72 0.16 37.16
C THR A 17 -42.65 -0.23 36.14
N ARG A 18 -42.88 -1.29 35.35
CA ARG A 18 -41.96 -1.65 34.26
C ARG A 18 -41.87 -0.44 33.32
N LYS A 19 -40.66 0.07 33.06
CA LYS A 19 -40.39 1.01 31.97
C LYS A 19 -40.97 0.36 30.70
N ARG A 20 -41.99 0.97 30.10
CA ARG A 20 -42.44 0.57 28.76
C ARG A 20 -41.21 0.71 27.85
N ASN A 21 -40.84 -0.36 27.15
CA ASN A 21 -39.89 -0.26 26.04
C ASN A 21 -40.58 0.58 24.96
N ILE A 22 -40.36 1.89 24.98
CA ILE A 22 -40.73 2.76 23.86
C ILE A 22 -39.69 2.47 22.79
N VAL A 23 -40.05 1.61 21.84
CA VAL A 23 -39.27 1.45 20.61
C VAL A 23 -39.45 2.73 19.84
N VAL A 24 -38.46 3.63 19.86
CA VAL A 24 -38.47 4.83 19.03
C VAL A 24 -38.44 4.37 17.57
N PRO A 25 -39.47 4.68 16.76
CA PRO A 25 -39.50 4.30 15.35
C PRO A 25 -38.22 4.72 14.63
N HIS A 26 -37.74 3.91 13.70
CA HIS A 26 -36.61 4.28 12.87
C HIS A 26 -37.11 5.26 11.80
N ASP A 27 -36.72 6.52 11.95
CA ASP A 27 -37.16 7.61 11.08
C ASP A 27 -35.96 8.40 10.55
N PRO A 28 -35.23 7.82 9.58
CA PRO A 28 -34.09 8.48 8.97
C PRO A 28 -34.49 9.69 8.11
N GLN A 29 -35.74 9.77 7.63
CA GLN A 29 -36.19 10.90 6.80
C GLN A 29 -36.29 12.17 7.63
N SER A 30 -36.93 12.12 8.79
CA SER A 30 -37.01 13.29 9.68
C SER A 30 -35.64 13.80 10.11
N PHE A 31 -34.67 12.90 10.33
CA PHE A 31 -33.29 13.29 10.60
C PHE A 31 -32.66 14.01 9.39
N ALA A 32 -32.85 13.50 8.17
CA ALA A 32 -32.33 14.11 6.95
C ALA A 32 -32.92 15.51 6.74
N ASP A 33 -34.25 15.65 6.86
CA ASP A 33 -34.94 16.92 6.66
C ASP A 33 -34.49 17.97 7.69
N ALA A 34 -34.38 17.59 8.97
CA ALA A 34 -33.90 18.48 10.03
C ALA A 34 -32.41 18.86 9.87
N LEU A 35 -31.57 17.93 9.40
CA LEU A 35 -30.17 18.23 9.08
C LEU A 35 -30.06 19.24 7.93
N ILE A 36 -30.85 19.06 6.87
CA ILE A 36 -30.88 19.96 5.72
C ILE A 36 -31.35 21.35 6.15
N ASP A 37 -32.39 21.43 6.98
CA ASP A 37 -32.86 22.70 7.53
C ASP A 37 -31.77 23.44 8.31
N ILE A 38 -31.05 22.74 9.19
CA ILE A 38 -29.95 23.37 9.94
C ILE A 38 -28.83 23.88 9.03
N ILE A 39 -28.55 23.16 7.94
CA ILE A 39 -27.52 23.55 6.96
C ILE A 39 -27.98 24.76 6.13
N GLU A 40 -29.24 24.78 5.69
CA GLU A 40 -29.81 25.90 4.93
C GLU A 40 -30.03 27.14 5.83
N ASP A 41 -30.44 26.98 7.08
CA ASP A 41 -30.59 28.09 8.04
C ASP A 41 -29.24 28.75 8.37
N ALA A 42 -28.14 28.01 8.24
CA ALA A 42 -26.78 28.56 8.40
C ALA A 42 -26.33 29.41 7.20
N ARG A 43 -27.13 29.44 6.13
CA ARG A 43 -26.88 30.27 4.95
C ARG A 43 -27.41 31.69 5.22
N GLU A 44 -26.52 32.66 5.43
CA GLU A 44 -26.93 34.06 5.54
C GLU A 44 -27.57 34.54 4.22
N GLU A 45 -28.67 35.29 4.29
CA GLU A 45 -29.28 35.96 3.13
C GLU A 45 -28.23 36.81 2.39
N GLY A 46 -28.07 36.57 1.08
CA GLY A 46 -27.08 37.26 0.25
C GLY A 46 -25.69 36.59 0.18
N THR A 47 -25.47 35.48 0.87
CA THR A 47 -24.25 34.65 0.64
C THR A 47 -24.42 33.90 -0.68
N GLU A 48 -23.51 34.15 -1.63
CA GLU A 48 -23.46 33.35 -2.86
C GLU A 48 -23.33 31.84 -2.52
N HIS A 49 -23.89 30.97 -3.38
CA HIS A 49 -23.76 29.51 -3.29
C HIS A 49 -22.30 29.01 -3.18
N ASN A 50 -21.33 29.89 -3.42
CA ASN A 50 -19.90 29.59 -3.52
C ASN A 50 -19.15 29.48 -2.18
N ASN A 51 -19.74 29.82 -1.02
CA ASN A 51 -19.02 29.73 0.27
C ASN A 51 -19.43 28.54 1.15
N VAL A 52 -19.37 27.33 0.57
CA VAL A 52 -19.68 26.05 1.25
C VAL A 52 -18.92 25.91 2.58
N SER A 53 -17.66 26.33 2.63
CA SER A 53 -16.85 26.20 3.86
C SER A 53 -17.39 27.06 5.02
N LYS A 54 -17.92 28.26 4.74
CA LYS A 54 -18.54 29.10 5.77
C LYS A 54 -19.86 28.49 6.23
N ILE A 55 -20.74 28.13 5.30
CA ILE A 55 -22.06 27.56 5.60
C ILE A 55 -21.94 26.32 6.48
N LEU A 56 -21.10 25.35 6.11
CA LEU A 56 -20.87 24.14 6.92
C LEU A 56 -20.22 24.45 8.28
N GLY A 57 -19.38 25.49 8.35
CA GLY A 57 -18.76 25.96 9.59
C GLY A 57 -19.77 26.57 10.57
N ASP A 58 -20.74 27.32 10.06
CA ASP A 58 -21.80 27.92 10.85
C ASP A 58 -22.88 26.89 11.23
N ALA A 59 -23.25 25.99 10.31
CA ALA A 59 -24.16 24.87 10.57
C ALA A 59 -23.65 23.99 11.73
N ASN A 60 -22.34 23.78 11.83
CA ASN A 60 -21.73 23.04 12.95
C ASN A 60 -22.07 23.61 14.33
N LYS A 61 -22.19 24.94 14.46
CA LYS A 61 -22.54 25.57 15.75
C LYS A 61 -23.96 25.16 16.16
N SER A 62 -24.89 25.14 15.21
CA SER A 62 -26.27 24.71 15.41
C SER A 62 -26.38 23.20 15.63
N LEU A 63 -25.65 22.38 14.86
CA LEU A 63 -25.62 20.91 15.00
C LEU A 63 -25.06 20.44 16.35
N ASP A 64 -24.27 21.27 17.04
CA ASP A 64 -23.78 20.95 18.37
C ASP A 64 -24.82 21.10 19.49
N ILE A 65 -25.84 21.91 19.25
CA ILE A 65 -26.92 22.17 20.22
C ILE A 65 -28.19 21.41 19.81
N ALA A 66 -28.33 21.05 18.53
CA ALA A 66 -29.47 20.31 18.01
C ALA A 66 -29.61 18.91 18.66
N GLU A 67 -30.83 18.55 19.04
CA GLU A 67 -31.17 17.22 19.57
C GLU A 67 -31.33 16.18 18.45
N LEU A 68 -30.30 16.03 17.62
CA LEU A 68 -30.24 15.03 16.55
C LEU A 68 -29.49 13.77 17.00
N ASP A 69 -30.07 12.58 16.75
CA ASP A 69 -29.46 11.30 17.10
C ASP A 69 -28.44 10.85 16.04
N PHE A 70 -27.25 11.47 16.10
CA PHE A 70 -26.12 11.11 15.23
C PHE A 70 -25.61 9.68 15.45
N SER A 71 -25.87 9.07 16.61
CA SER A 71 -25.46 7.70 16.86
C SER A 71 -26.28 6.72 16.01
N ARG A 72 -27.58 6.98 15.88
CA ARG A 72 -28.49 6.16 15.07
C ARG A 72 -28.48 6.50 13.59
N TYR A 73 -28.31 7.77 13.25
CA TYR A 73 -28.46 8.27 11.87
C TYR A 73 -27.17 8.84 11.28
N GLY A 74 -26.01 8.49 11.83
CA GLY A 74 -24.72 8.95 11.31
C GLY A 74 -24.51 8.64 9.83
N ASP A 75 -25.01 7.51 9.32
CA ASP A 75 -24.96 7.20 7.88
C ASP A 75 -25.70 8.28 7.08
N VAL A 76 -26.89 8.70 7.53
CA VAL A 76 -27.72 9.70 6.86
C VAL A 76 -27.02 11.04 6.75
N LEU A 77 -26.25 11.45 7.77
CA LEU A 77 -25.43 12.66 7.73
C LEU A 77 -24.49 12.67 6.51
N PHE A 78 -23.76 11.58 6.30
CA PHE A 78 -22.82 11.49 5.19
C PHE A 78 -23.53 11.23 3.85
N GLU A 79 -24.68 10.56 3.83
CA GLU A 79 -25.50 10.44 2.61
C GLU A 79 -25.96 11.81 2.12
N VAL A 80 -26.51 12.65 3.01
CA VAL A 80 -26.89 14.04 2.68
C VAL A 80 -25.67 14.85 2.23
N ALA A 81 -24.53 14.71 2.89
CA ALA A 81 -23.31 15.42 2.51
C ALA A 81 -22.80 15.08 1.10
N PHE A 82 -22.91 13.81 0.72
CA PHE A 82 -22.44 13.35 -0.58
C PHE A 82 -23.47 13.58 -1.68
N ALA A 83 -24.74 13.26 -1.44
CA ALA A 83 -25.77 13.16 -2.48
C ALA A 83 -26.93 14.16 -2.33
N GLY A 84 -26.92 14.96 -1.26
CA GLY A 84 -27.94 15.95 -0.95
C GLY A 84 -29.21 15.40 -0.32
N ALA A 85 -29.36 14.08 -0.25
CA ALA A 85 -30.48 13.40 0.40
C ALA A 85 -30.06 11.98 0.83
N ARG A 86 -30.99 11.23 1.41
CA ARG A 86 -30.76 9.82 1.79
C ARG A 86 -30.47 8.95 0.57
N LEU A 87 -29.72 7.88 0.78
CA LEU A 87 -29.56 6.83 -0.24
C LEU A 87 -30.57 5.70 0.00
N THR A 88 -31.19 5.23 -1.07
CA THR A 88 -32.06 4.04 -1.04
C THR A 88 -31.23 2.77 -1.15
N THR A 89 -31.89 1.63 -0.97
CA THR A 89 -31.29 0.32 -1.31
C THR A 89 -30.82 0.35 -2.77
N GLY A 90 -29.54 0.02 -2.99
CA GLY A 90 -28.91 0.12 -4.31
C GLY A 90 -28.20 1.45 -4.60
N GLY A 91 -28.12 2.39 -3.66
CA GLY A 91 -27.27 3.59 -3.82
C GLY A 91 -27.87 4.74 -4.64
N ASN A 92 -29.14 4.64 -5.03
CA ASN A 92 -29.87 5.74 -5.66
C ASN A 92 -30.23 6.81 -4.61
N VAL A 93 -30.33 8.06 -5.06
CA VAL A 93 -30.78 9.17 -4.21
C VAL A 93 -32.28 9.07 -3.99
N ALA A 94 -32.73 9.14 -2.74
CA ALA A 94 -34.14 9.16 -2.41
C ALA A 94 -34.80 10.43 -2.97
N THR A 95 -36.00 10.28 -3.53
CA THR A 95 -36.80 11.39 -4.07
C THR A 95 -37.78 11.96 -3.04
N GLU A 96 -37.90 11.32 -1.88
CA GLU A 96 -38.80 11.74 -0.80
C GLU A 96 -38.10 12.73 0.15
N GLY A 97 -38.85 13.74 0.59
CA GLY A 97 -38.40 14.75 1.56
C GLY A 97 -37.57 15.89 0.95
N LYS A 98 -36.76 16.54 1.79
CA LYS A 98 -35.94 17.69 1.39
C LYS A 98 -34.67 17.24 0.67
N LYS A 99 -34.13 18.14 -0.15
CA LYS A 99 -32.88 17.94 -0.88
C LYS A 99 -31.97 19.15 -0.67
N LEU A 100 -30.71 18.87 -0.34
CA LEU A 100 -29.65 19.86 -0.25
C LEU A 100 -29.01 20.04 -1.63
N ASP A 101 -29.08 21.27 -2.17
CA ASP A 101 -28.65 21.56 -3.54
C ASP A 101 -27.12 21.66 -3.68
N PHE A 102 -26.40 22.00 -2.60
CA PHE A 102 -24.93 21.98 -2.57
C PHE A 102 -24.42 20.78 -1.79
N ASN A 103 -23.94 19.77 -2.52
CA ASN A 103 -23.37 18.54 -1.98
C ASN A 103 -22.20 18.07 -2.87
N ILE A 104 -21.45 17.05 -2.44
CA ILE A 104 -20.27 16.58 -3.19
C ILE A 104 -20.62 16.16 -4.62
N LEU A 105 -21.72 15.44 -4.83
CA LEU A 105 -22.10 14.94 -6.16
C LEU A 105 -22.71 16.01 -7.07
N ALA A 106 -23.36 17.04 -6.50
CA ALA A 106 -23.88 18.18 -7.23
C ALA A 106 -22.80 19.23 -7.58
N GLY A 107 -21.70 19.27 -6.83
CA GLY A 107 -20.57 20.19 -7.08
C GLY A 107 -19.65 19.73 -8.22
N PRO A 108 -18.67 20.56 -8.63
CA PRO A 108 -17.67 20.20 -9.62
C PRO A 108 -16.77 19.02 -9.21
N ALA A 109 -16.24 18.29 -10.20
CA ALA A 109 -15.27 17.21 -9.99
C ALA A 109 -13.83 17.71 -9.81
N ASP A 110 -13.63 18.62 -8.87
CA ASP A 110 -12.33 19.14 -8.51
C ASP A 110 -12.07 19.07 -6.99
N ARG A 111 -10.79 19.13 -6.62
CA ARG A 111 -10.36 19.01 -5.23
C ARG A 111 -10.86 20.18 -4.37
N GLU A 112 -10.86 21.38 -4.92
CA GLU A 112 -11.11 22.62 -4.18
C GLU A 112 -12.58 22.72 -3.75
N ALA A 113 -13.50 22.29 -4.60
CA ALA A 113 -14.92 22.17 -4.32
C ALA A 113 -15.23 21.09 -3.27
N ILE A 114 -14.45 20.01 -3.23
CA ILE A 114 -14.68 18.88 -2.32
C ILE A 114 -14.06 19.10 -0.93
N LEU A 115 -12.93 19.80 -0.85
CA LEU A 115 -12.19 20.04 0.40
C LEU A 115 -13.03 20.61 1.56
N PRO A 116 -13.96 21.56 1.36
CA PRO A 116 -14.84 22.06 2.42
C PRO A 116 -15.61 20.95 3.15
N TYR A 117 -16.16 19.99 2.41
CA TYR A 117 -16.90 18.85 2.98
C TYR A 117 -15.99 17.94 3.79
N ILE A 118 -14.77 17.68 3.31
CA ILE A 118 -13.80 16.82 4.03
C ILE A 118 -13.36 17.46 5.35
N LYS A 119 -13.10 18.78 5.36
CA LYS A 119 -12.81 19.53 6.60
C LYS A 119 -14.00 19.52 7.56
N TRP A 120 -15.20 19.60 7.02
CA TRP A 120 -16.42 19.47 7.80
C TRP A 120 -16.54 18.08 8.44
N PHE A 121 -16.26 17.00 7.70
CA PHE A 121 -16.21 15.64 8.23
C PHE A 121 -15.20 15.49 9.36
N GLN A 122 -13.98 16.02 9.21
CA GLN A 122 -12.98 16.02 10.29
C GLN A 122 -13.51 16.70 11.55
N THR A 123 -14.19 17.84 11.39
CA THR A 123 -14.74 18.59 12.52
C THR A 123 -15.85 17.82 13.22
N MET A 124 -16.78 17.25 12.46
CA MET A 124 -17.87 16.42 12.98
C MET A 124 -17.35 15.19 13.71
N ILE A 125 -16.41 14.46 13.09
CA ILE A 125 -15.79 13.27 13.67
C ILE A 125 -14.97 13.59 14.91
N ARG A 126 -14.20 14.68 14.93
CA ARG A 126 -13.43 15.08 16.12
C ARG A 126 -14.32 15.32 17.33
N ARG A 127 -15.52 15.88 17.12
CA ARG A 127 -16.53 16.10 18.18
C ARG A 127 -17.30 14.82 18.52
N ARG A 128 -17.51 13.94 17.54
CA ARG A 128 -18.29 12.69 17.65
C ARG A 128 -17.52 11.52 17.00
N PRO A 129 -16.52 10.93 17.69
CA PRO A 129 -15.62 9.93 17.08
C PRO A 129 -16.32 8.69 16.51
N PHE A 130 -17.49 8.33 17.05
CA PHE A 130 -18.29 7.21 16.54
C PHE A 130 -18.79 7.42 15.09
N LEU A 131 -18.82 8.67 14.59
CA LEU A 131 -19.19 8.97 13.20
C LEU A 131 -18.21 8.43 12.17
N VAL A 132 -16.97 8.08 12.55
CA VAL A 132 -16.02 7.43 11.63
C VAL A 132 -16.67 6.21 10.98
N LYS A 133 -17.34 5.37 11.78
CA LYS A 133 -17.96 4.14 11.27
C LYS A 133 -19.08 4.43 10.27
N ALA A 134 -19.85 5.47 10.52
CA ALA A 134 -20.90 5.90 9.60
C ALA A 134 -20.32 6.40 8.26
N LEU A 135 -19.25 7.19 8.30
CA LEU A 135 -18.56 7.62 7.08
C LEU A 135 -18.00 6.42 6.31
N GLU A 136 -17.40 5.45 6.99
CA GLU A 136 -16.95 4.20 6.36
C GLU A 136 -18.10 3.45 5.67
N ASN A 137 -19.26 3.32 6.33
CA ASN A 137 -20.42 2.62 5.77
C ASN A 137 -20.89 3.29 4.48
N VAL A 138 -20.97 4.62 4.47
CA VAL A 138 -21.39 5.39 3.29
C VAL A 138 -20.36 5.30 2.16
N LEU A 139 -19.06 5.43 2.46
CA LEU A 139 -18.00 5.24 1.47
C LEU A 139 -18.00 3.82 0.89
N GLN A 140 -18.29 2.80 1.71
CA GLN A 140 -18.48 1.42 1.24
C GLN A 140 -19.65 1.31 0.25
N LYS A 141 -20.79 1.94 0.55
CA LYS A 141 -21.94 1.99 -0.39
C LYS A 141 -21.53 2.58 -1.72
N PHE A 142 -20.78 3.69 -1.72
CA PHE A 142 -20.32 4.34 -2.94
C PHE A 142 -19.34 3.46 -3.75
N VAL A 143 -18.32 2.88 -3.12
CA VAL A 143 -17.33 2.06 -3.85
C VAL A 143 -17.89 0.72 -4.33
N MET A 144 -18.90 0.17 -3.64
CA MET A 144 -19.61 -1.02 -4.11
C MET A 144 -20.66 -0.67 -5.17
N GLY A 145 -21.21 0.54 -5.13
CA GLY A 145 -22.25 1.06 -6.02
C GLY A 145 -21.76 1.88 -7.20
N MET A 146 -20.47 1.79 -7.59
CA MET A 146 -19.88 2.62 -8.65
C MET A 146 -20.64 2.64 -9.99
N GLU A 147 -21.44 1.60 -10.28
CA GLU A 147 -22.22 1.49 -11.51
C GLU A 147 -23.46 2.39 -11.55
N PHE A 148 -23.89 2.95 -10.41
CA PHE A 148 -25.03 3.87 -10.32
C PHE A 148 -24.64 5.33 -10.58
N TYR A 149 -23.35 5.61 -10.70
CA TYR A 149 -22.81 6.94 -10.99
C TYR A 149 -22.25 6.96 -12.40
N ASP A 150 -22.23 8.13 -13.02
CA ASP A 150 -21.50 8.37 -14.25
C ASP A 150 -19.99 8.55 -13.98
N ASP A 151 -19.21 8.82 -15.02
CA ASP A 151 -17.76 9.04 -14.89
C ASP A 151 -17.45 10.21 -13.95
N GLU A 152 -18.23 11.28 -14.04
CA GLU A 152 -18.03 12.49 -13.25
C GLU A 152 -18.34 12.26 -11.76
N GLY A 153 -19.45 11.58 -11.45
CA GLY A 153 -19.83 11.20 -10.10
C GLY A 153 -18.81 10.24 -9.46
N ARG A 154 -18.33 9.24 -10.21
CA ARG A 154 -17.24 8.35 -9.76
C ARG A 154 -15.97 9.14 -9.43
N ARG A 155 -15.62 10.12 -10.27
CA ARG A 155 -14.45 10.99 -10.06
C ARG A 155 -14.59 11.81 -8.77
N LYS A 156 -15.76 12.41 -8.51
CA LYS A 156 -16.04 13.14 -7.25
C LYS A 156 -15.86 12.25 -6.02
N ILE A 157 -16.40 11.03 -6.06
CA ILE A 157 -16.25 10.05 -4.97
C ILE A 157 -14.78 9.66 -4.79
N ALA A 158 -14.04 9.44 -5.88
CA ALA A 158 -12.62 9.10 -5.83
C ALA A 158 -11.78 10.22 -5.18
N ILE A 159 -12.01 11.48 -5.56
CA ILE A 159 -11.37 12.65 -4.95
C ILE A 159 -11.71 12.74 -3.47
N ALA A 160 -13.00 12.63 -3.11
CA ALA A 160 -13.44 12.69 -1.72
C ALA A 160 -12.78 11.60 -0.86
N LEU A 161 -12.71 10.36 -1.37
CA LEU A 161 -12.05 9.25 -0.67
C LEU A 161 -10.53 9.47 -0.54
N ALA A 162 -9.86 9.96 -1.59
CA ALA A 162 -8.44 10.31 -1.55
C ALA A 162 -8.14 11.36 -0.48
N ARG A 163 -8.96 12.42 -0.44
CA ARG A 163 -8.87 13.47 0.59
C ARG A 163 -9.12 12.92 1.99
N CYS A 164 -10.09 12.02 2.17
CA CYS A 164 -10.34 11.40 3.48
C CYS A 164 -9.10 10.67 4.03
N PHE A 165 -8.37 9.94 3.19
CA PHE A 165 -7.13 9.28 3.61
C PHE A 165 -5.96 10.26 3.79
N SER A 166 -5.70 11.12 2.82
CA SER A 166 -4.58 12.09 2.88
C SER A 166 -4.70 13.05 4.06
N MET A 167 -5.92 13.53 4.35
CA MET A 167 -6.20 14.40 5.49
C MET A 167 -6.42 13.64 6.82
N LYS A 168 -6.30 12.31 6.83
CA LYS A 168 -6.43 11.48 8.05
C LYS A 168 -7.75 11.72 8.79
N VAL A 169 -8.88 11.67 8.07
CA VAL A 169 -10.23 11.84 8.65
C VAL A 169 -10.58 10.79 9.71
N GLY A 170 -9.86 9.66 9.72
CA GLY A 170 -9.97 8.60 10.73
C GLY A 170 -10.57 7.29 10.20
N ILE A 171 -11.00 7.25 8.93
CA ILE A 171 -11.47 6.04 8.26
C ILE A 171 -10.34 5.02 8.05
N LEU A 172 -10.69 3.73 8.10
CA LEU A 172 -9.73 2.64 7.93
C LEU A 172 -9.64 2.19 6.46
N PRO A 173 -8.43 2.09 5.87
CA PRO A 173 -8.28 1.66 4.48
C PRO A 173 -8.84 0.27 4.17
N ASP A 174 -8.69 -0.70 5.08
CA ASP A 174 -9.14 -2.08 4.92
C ASP A 174 -10.67 -2.25 4.99
N SER A 175 -11.37 -1.31 5.61
CA SER A 175 -12.84 -1.34 5.67
C SER A 175 -13.48 -0.91 4.35
N ILE A 176 -12.78 -0.10 3.53
CA ILE A 176 -13.33 0.52 2.32
C ILE A 176 -12.68 -0.02 1.04
N LEU A 177 -11.35 0.10 0.89
CA LEU A 177 -10.70 -0.11 -0.41
C LEU A 177 -10.91 -1.52 -0.96
N PRO A 178 -10.79 -2.61 -0.19
CA PRO A 178 -11.03 -3.95 -0.72
C PRO A 178 -12.47 -4.18 -1.20
N LYS A 179 -13.46 -3.39 -0.72
CA LYS A 179 -14.87 -3.54 -1.09
C LYS A 179 -15.16 -3.15 -2.53
N MET A 180 -14.27 -2.39 -3.18
CA MET A 180 -14.42 -2.04 -4.60
C MET A 180 -14.06 -3.19 -5.54
N LEU A 181 -13.30 -4.19 -5.09
CA LEU A 181 -12.85 -5.34 -5.89
C LEU A 181 -13.96 -6.37 -6.07
N LEU A 182 -15.11 -5.94 -6.60
CA LEU A 182 -16.20 -6.81 -7.01
C LEU A 182 -15.98 -7.22 -8.47
N ASP A 183 -16.08 -8.51 -8.77
CA ASP A 183 -15.80 -9.06 -10.10
C ASP A 183 -16.52 -8.31 -11.22
N ARG A 184 -17.80 -7.95 -11.01
CA ARG A 184 -18.60 -7.18 -11.96
C ARG A 184 -18.03 -5.79 -12.26
N LEU A 185 -17.43 -5.12 -11.27
CA LEU A 185 -16.85 -3.78 -11.42
C LEU A 185 -15.45 -3.86 -12.05
N VAL A 186 -14.67 -4.86 -11.64
CA VAL A 186 -13.33 -5.12 -12.18
C VAL A 186 -13.42 -5.48 -13.66
N LEU A 187 -14.36 -6.37 -14.04
CA LEU A 187 -14.57 -6.78 -15.42
C LEU A 187 -14.93 -5.59 -16.34
N ARG A 188 -15.74 -4.65 -15.85
CA ARG A 188 -16.14 -3.45 -16.60
C ARG A 188 -15.07 -2.36 -16.64
N GLY A 189 -13.96 -2.51 -15.91
CA GLY A 189 -12.90 -1.50 -15.79
C GLY A 189 -13.25 -0.30 -14.90
N ALA A 190 -14.42 -0.32 -14.23
CA ALA A 190 -14.86 0.78 -13.36
C ALA A 190 -13.92 0.97 -12.16
N VAL A 191 -13.41 -0.14 -11.60
CA VAL A 191 -12.41 -0.08 -10.50
C VAL A 191 -11.15 0.61 -10.96
N LEU A 192 -10.61 0.24 -12.13
CA LEU A 192 -9.39 0.82 -12.67
C LEU A 192 -9.53 2.33 -12.89
N GLN A 193 -10.65 2.77 -13.49
CA GLN A 193 -10.95 4.19 -13.67
C GLN A 193 -11.03 4.93 -12.33
N PHE A 194 -11.77 4.38 -11.37
CA PHE A 194 -11.91 4.97 -10.03
C PHE A 194 -10.57 5.10 -9.31
N VAL A 195 -9.77 4.03 -9.30
CA VAL A 195 -8.44 4.01 -8.66
C VAL A 195 -7.48 4.98 -9.34
N THR A 196 -7.60 5.17 -10.65
CA THR A 196 -6.79 6.15 -11.39
C THR A 196 -7.07 7.57 -10.91
N GLU A 197 -8.35 7.96 -10.81
CA GLU A 197 -8.73 9.28 -10.32
C GLU A 197 -8.38 9.46 -8.84
N PHE A 198 -8.54 8.39 -8.03
CA PHE A 198 -8.10 8.37 -6.64
C PHE A 198 -6.58 8.60 -6.51
N PHE A 199 -5.75 7.89 -7.29
CA PHE A 199 -4.29 8.06 -7.26
C PHE A 199 -3.84 9.43 -7.77
N LYS A 200 -4.44 9.92 -8.86
CA LYS A 200 -4.16 11.27 -9.39
C LYS A 200 -4.41 12.32 -8.31
N ASP A 201 -5.57 12.25 -7.66
CA ASP A 201 -5.88 13.22 -6.62
C ASP A 201 -4.98 13.07 -5.39
N PHE A 202 -4.71 11.83 -4.95
CA PHE A 202 -3.85 11.55 -3.79
C PHE A 202 -2.44 12.09 -3.99
N LEU A 203 -1.79 11.73 -5.11
CA LEU A 203 -0.39 12.04 -5.39
C LEU A 203 -0.15 13.50 -5.76
N ALA A 204 -1.19 14.25 -6.12
CA ALA A 204 -1.07 15.69 -6.33
C ALA A 204 -0.92 16.50 -5.03
N THR A 205 -1.01 15.87 -3.86
CA THR A 205 -0.79 16.54 -2.55
C THR A 205 0.08 15.75 -1.59
N ASP A 206 0.46 14.53 -1.97
CA ASP A 206 0.99 13.52 -1.05
C ASP A 206 1.99 12.63 -1.79
N SER A 207 2.74 11.79 -1.06
CA SER A 207 3.82 10.99 -1.65
C SER A 207 3.37 9.58 -2.05
N VAL A 208 4.13 8.95 -2.95
CA VAL A 208 3.93 7.55 -3.34
C VAL A 208 4.08 6.63 -2.14
N GLU A 209 5.00 6.91 -1.22
CA GLU A 209 5.21 6.13 0.00
C GLU A 209 3.98 6.15 0.91
N HIS A 210 3.34 7.32 1.10
CA HIS A 210 2.12 7.42 1.90
C HIS A 210 0.95 6.71 1.21
N LEU A 211 0.81 6.84 -0.12
CA LEU A 211 -0.18 6.08 -0.88
C LEU A 211 -0.02 4.57 -0.66
N LEU A 212 1.21 4.07 -0.74
CA LEU A 212 1.52 2.67 -0.52
C LEU A 212 1.31 2.24 0.93
N GLU A 213 1.50 3.12 1.91
CA GLU A 213 1.12 2.85 3.29
C GLU A 213 -0.39 2.65 3.43
N VAL A 214 -1.20 3.50 2.80
CA VAL A 214 -2.67 3.36 2.76
C VAL A 214 -3.06 2.03 2.12
N LEU A 215 -2.47 1.70 0.95
CA LEU A 215 -2.74 0.44 0.25
C LEU A 215 -2.26 -0.79 1.06
N ARG A 216 -1.14 -0.70 1.77
CA ARG A 216 -0.64 -1.76 2.66
C ARG A 216 -1.59 -1.99 3.83
N LYS A 217 -2.10 -0.92 4.46
CA LYS A 217 -3.14 -1.02 5.50
C LYS A 217 -4.40 -1.70 4.96
N ALA A 218 -4.73 -1.48 3.70
CA ALA A 218 -5.82 -2.17 3.01
C ALA A 218 -5.48 -3.59 2.50
N LYS A 219 -4.23 -4.06 2.65
CA LYS A 219 -3.72 -5.33 2.10
C LYS A 219 -3.82 -5.41 0.57
N LEU A 220 -3.49 -4.31 -0.11
CA LEU A 220 -3.55 -4.14 -1.57
C LEU A 220 -2.19 -3.80 -2.21
N ASP A 221 -1.15 -3.53 -1.43
CA ASP A 221 0.17 -3.10 -1.92
C ASP A 221 0.91 -4.13 -2.80
N ASN A 222 0.60 -5.41 -2.64
CA ASN A 222 1.09 -6.50 -3.51
C ASN A 222 0.02 -7.04 -4.46
N ARG A 223 -1.13 -6.36 -4.56
CA ARG A 223 -2.31 -6.78 -5.34
C ARG A 223 -2.77 -5.68 -6.31
N LEU A 224 -1.85 -4.78 -6.71
CA LEU A 224 -2.16 -3.65 -7.58
C LEU A 224 -2.75 -4.07 -8.94
N LEU A 225 -2.33 -5.22 -9.47
CA LEU A 225 -2.88 -5.76 -10.71
C LEU A 225 -4.35 -6.21 -10.57
N GLU A 226 -4.86 -6.40 -9.35
CA GLU A 226 -6.27 -6.79 -9.17
C GLU A 226 -7.27 -5.68 -9.51
N PHE A 227 -6.82 -4.41 -9.54
CA PHE A 227 -7.63 -3.29 -10.02
C PHE A 227 -7.95 -3.39 -11.51
N PHE A 228 -7.12 -4.11 -12.28
CA PHE A 228 -7.27 -4.27 -13.72
C PHE A 228 -8.27 -5.39 -14.05
N PRO A 229 -9.02 -5.25 -15.17
CA PRO A 229 -9.74 -6.37 -15.77
C PRO A 229 -8.81 -7.58 -15.96
N GLN A 230 -9.34 -8.79 -15.83
CA GLN A 230 -8.53 -10.02 -15.84
C GLN A 230 -7.61 -10.15 -17.06
N GLN A 231 -8.03 -9.65 -18.23
CA GLN A 231 -7.23 -9.73 -19.46
C GLN A 231 -6.05 -8.74 -19.51
N LYS A 232 -5.96 -7.79 -18.56
CA LYS A 232 -4.95 -6.71 -18.52
C LYS A 232 -4.14 -6.70 -17.22
N ARG A 233 -3.97 -7.87 -16.60
CA ARG A 233 -3.24 -8.01 -15.33
C ARG A 233 -1.76 -8.29 -15.57
N THR A 234 -1.10 -7.41 -16.33
CA THR A 234 0.35 -7.47 -16.53
C THR A 234 1.00 -6.18 -16.03
N TRP A 235 2.28 -6.25 -15.70
CA TRP A 235 3.03 -5.04 -15.33
C TRP A 235 3.23 -4.09 -16.51
N ALA A 236 3.26 -4.61 -17.75
CA ALA A 236 3.26 -3.77 -18.94
C ALA A 236 1.97 -2.96 -19.07
N ASP A 237 0.81 -3.57 -18.81
CA ASP A 237 -0.49 -2.87 -18.76
C ASP A 237 -0.53 -1.83 -17.64
N PHE A 238 0.02 -2.17 -16.46
CA PHE A 238 0.14 -1.24 -15.33
C PHE A 238 0.93 0.01 -15.70
N GLU A 239 2.12 -0.18 -16.27
CA GLU A 239 3.01 0.91 -16.69
C GLU A 239 2.34 1.78 -17.75
N SER A 240 1.82 1.15 -18.81
CA SER A 240 1.18 1.87 -19.91
C SER A 240 -0.02 2.69 -19.45
N HIS A 241 -0.85 2.13 -18.58
CA HIS A 241 -2.06 2.79 -18.09
C HIS A 241 -1.73 3.97 -17.18
N PHE A 242 -0.87 3.77 -16.18
CA PHE A 242 -0.58 4.82 -15.20
C PHE A 242 0.36 5.91 -15.74
N ALA A 243 1.27 5.59 -16.67
CA ALA A 243 2.03 6.62 -17.38
C ALA A 243 1.12 7.50 -18.25
N ALA A 244 0.17 6.89 -18.99
CA ALA A 244 -0.82 7.64 -19.76
C ALA A 244 -1.73 8.51 -18.87
N ALA A 245 -1.90 8.13 -17.60
CA ALA A 245 -2.64 8.89 -16.60
C ALA A 245 -1.80 10.00 -15.91
N GLY A 246 -0.52 10.18 -16.27
CA GLY A 246 0.39 11.16 -15.67
C GLY A 246 0.89 10.77 -14.27
N LEU A 247 0.90 9.48 -13.94
CA LEU A 247 1.33 8.94 -12.65
C LEU A 247 2.73 8.31 -12.75
N ASP A 248 3.66 9.03 -13.36
CA ASP A 248 5.03 8.54 -13.65
C ASP A 248 5.80 8.15 -12.38
N ASP A 249 5.66 8.91 -11.28
CA ASP A 249 6.32 8.59 -10.01
C ASP A 249 5.89 7.23 -9.45
N LEU A 250 4.59 6.89 -9.58
CA LEU A 250 4.07 5.58 -9.19
C LEU A 250 4.64 4.47 -10.10
N VAL A 251 4.72 4.73 -11.40
CA VAL A 251 5.31 3.80 -12.39
C VAL A 251 6.78 3.55 -12.08
N GLN A 252 7.57 4.60 -11.86
CA GLN A 252 9.00 4.48 -11.56
C GLN A 252 9.25 3.77 -10.23
N TYR A 253 8.45 4.08 -9.20
CA TYR A 253 8.50 3.37 -7.93
C TYR A 253 8.27 1.87 -8.13
N ASN A 254 7.22 1.50 -8.89
CA ASN A 254 6.87 0.12 -9.11
C ASN A 254 7.93 -0.62 -9.95
N LYS A 255 8.50 0.02 -10.98
CA LYS A 255 9.63 -0.52 -11.75
C LYS A 255 10.81 -0.85 -10.86
N LYS A 256 11.21 0.08 -10.00
CA LYS A 256 12.31 -0.12 -9.06
C LYS A 256 12.00 -1.27 -8.09
N LYS A 257 10.80 -1.30 -7.50
CA LYS A 257 10.37 -2.38 -6.60
C LYS A 257 10.42 -3.74 -7.29
N LEU A 258 9.93 -3.85 -8.51
CA LEU A 258 9.95 -5.09 -9.28
C LEU A 258 11.37 -5.52 -9.65
N TYR A 259 12.22 -4.58 -10.06
CA TYR A 259 13.63 -4.85 -10.35
C TYR A 259 14.35 -5.42 -9.12
N GLU A 260 14.16 -4.80 -7.95
CA GLU A 260 14.72 -5.27 -6.68
C GLU A 260 14.18 -6.65 -6.29
N LEU A 261 12.89 -6.90 -6.52
CA LEU A 261 12.28 -8.22 -6.30
C LEU A 261 12.88 -9.28 -7.24
N HIS A 262 13.01 -9.00 -8.53
CA HIS A 262 13.60 -9.91 -9.50
C HIS A 262 15.08 -10.21 -9.16
N CYS A 263 15.83 -9.24 -8.67
CA CYS A 263 17.17 -9.48 -8.13
C CYS A 263 17.17 -10.50 -6.97
N GLN A 264 16.23 -10.37 -6.03
CA GLN A 264 16.08 -11.30 -4.91
C GLN A 264 15.68 -12.71 -5.38
N VAL A 265 14.67 -12.79 -6.25
CA VAL A 265 14.20 -14.05 -6.83
C VAL A 265 15.30 -14.72 -7.65
N LEU A 266 16.19 -13.96 -8.31
CA LEU A 266 17.34 -14.52 -9.00
C LEU A 266 18.30 -15.21 -8.03
N ALA A 267 18.60 -14.59 -6.88
CA ALA A 267 19.44 -15.21 -5.86
C ALA A 267 18.81 -16.50 -5.30
N GLU A 268 17.50 -16.49 -5.05
CA GLU A 268 16.74 -17.68 -4.62
C GLU A 268 16.72 -18.78 -5.69
N THR A 269 16.60 -18.42 -6.97
CA THR A 269 16.66 -19.36 -8.10
C THR A 269 18.02 -20.04 -8.15
N VAL A 270 19.11 -19.26 -8.03
CA VAL A 270 20.47 -19.78 -7.96
C VAL A 270 20.64 -20.71 -6.76
N GLN A 271 20.10 -20.32 -5.61
CA GLN A 271 20.10 -21.16 -4.41
C GLN A 271 19.44 -22.52 -4.68
N GLN A 272 18.27 -22.53 -5.32
CA GLN A 272 17.53 -23.75 -5.66
C GLN A 272 18.30 -24.64 -6.63
N LEU A 273 18.87 -24.08 -7.71
CA LEU A 273 19.68 -24.83 -8.68
C LEU A 273 20.88 -25.55 -8.04
N VAL A 274 21.48 -24.96 -7.00
CA VAL A 274 22.57 -25.61 -6.26
C VAL A 274 22.05 -26.70 -5.32
N ALA A 275 20.82 -26.56 -4.82
CA ALA A 275 20.18 -27.49 -3.90
C ALA A 275 19.52 -28.70 -4.61
N ASP A 276 19.34 -28.65 -5.93
CA ASP A 276 18.84 -29.76 -6.73
C ASP A 276 19.67 -31.05 -6.53
N ASP A 277 19.06 -32.21 -6.77
CA ASP A 277 19.72 -33.52 -6.70
C ASP A 277 19.62 -34.29 -8.04
N PRO A 278 20.72 -34.38 -8.82
CA PRO A 278 22.03 -33.78 -8.56
C PRO A 278 22.03 -32.24 -8.77
N PRO A 279 22.96 -31.50 -8.15
CA PRO A 279 23.07 -30.05 -8.34
C PRO A 279 23.24 -29.67 -9.80
N ALA A 280 22.64 -28.56 -10.21
CA ALA A 280 22.74 -28.07 -11.58
C ALA A 280 24.22 -27.81 -11.97
N SER A 281 24.59 -28.14 -13.20
CA SER A 281 25.93 -27.79 -13.69
C SER A 281 26.09 -26.27 -13.84
N ALA A 282 27.33 -25.77 -13.82
CA ALA A 282 27.60 -24.35 -14.08
C ALA A 282 27.05 -23.88 -15.44
N THR A 283 27.07 -24.73 -16.47
CA THR A 283 26.50 -24.43 -17.79
C THR A 283 24.97 -24.28 -17.75
N ALA A 284 24.30 -25.19 -17.02
CA ALA A 284 22.85 -25.11 -16.83
C ALA A 284 22.46 -23.85 -16.04
N MET A 285 23.22 -23.53 -14.99
CA MET A 285 23.05 -22.29 -14.22
C MET A 285 23.19 -21.04 -15.09
N VAL A 286 24.21 -20.96 -15.96
CA VAL A 286 24.35 -19.83 -16.90
C VAL A 286 23.16 -19.72 -17.83
N THR A 287 22.63 -20.85 -18.30
CA THR A 287 21.47 -20.87 -19.22
C THR A 287 20.23 -20.31 -18.53
N GLU A 288 19.93 -20.76 -17.31
CA GLU A 288 18.78 -20.29 -16.54
C GLU A 288 18.92 -18.81 -16.14
N VAL A 289 20.10 -18.41 -15.65
CA VAL A 289 20.35 -17.01 -15.26
C VAL A 289 20.27 -16.07 -16.46
N LYS A 290 20.71 -16.48 -17.66
CA LYS A 290 20.53 -15.70 -18.90
C LYS A 290 19.05 -15.56 -19.26
N ALA A 291 18.27 -16.63 -19.17
CA ALA A 291 16.83 -16.58 -19.43
C ALA A 291 16.14 -15.60 -18.47
N LYS A 292 16.46 -15.66 -17.17
CA LYS A 292 15.93 -14.72 -16.17
C LYS A 292 16.37 -13.28 -16.37
N LYS A 293 17.64 -13.07 -16.75
CA LYS A 293 18.15 -11.75 -17.10
C LYS A 293 17.34 -11.13 -18.24
N GLU A 294 17.11 -11.87 -19.32
CA GLU A 294 16.36 -11.41 -20.49
C GLU A 294 14.88 -11.18 -20.16
N GLU A 295 14.25 -12.12 -19.44
CA GLU A 295 12.85 -12.04 -19.02
C GLU A 295 12.57 -10.80 -18.15
N TRP A 296 13.50 -10.47 -17.24
CA TRP A 296 13.30 -9.43 -16.22
C TRP A 296 14.05 -8.12 -16.52
N GLY A 297 14.82 -8.06 -17.62
CA GLY A 297 15.60 -6.89 -17.99
C GLY A 297 16.68 -6.51 -16.97
N LEU A 298 17.32 -7.49 -16.33
CA LEU A 298 18.33 -7.24 -15.31
C LEU A 298 19.66 -6.77 -15.90
N GLU A 299 20.34 -5.84 -15.21
CA GLU A 299 21.70 -5.44 -15.57
C GLU A 299 22.72 -6.51 -15.20
N ASP A 300 23.75 -6.69 -16.02
CA ASP A 300 24.83 -7.68 -15.79
C ASP A 300 25.48 -7.53 -14.41
N ILE A 301 25.62 -6.29 -13.94
CA ILE A 301 26.22 -5.98 -12.65
C ILE A 301 25.40 -6.55 -11.48
N ASP A 302 24.07 -6.50 -11.56
CA ASP A 302 23.18 -7.05 -10.55
C ASP A 302 23.03 -8.56 -10.69
N VAL A 303 23.09 -9.08 -11.92
CA VAL A 303 23.11 -10.53 -12.16
C VAL A 303 24.33 -11.16 -11.50
N ALA A 304 25.54 -10.63 -11.72
CA ALA A 304 26.76 -11.16 -11.11
C ALA A 304 26.71 -11.11 -9.57
N LYS A 305 26.20 -10.00 -9.02
CA LYS A 305 25.99 -9.82 -7.58
C LYS A 305 25.04 -10.86 -7.01
N ASN A 306 23.84 -11.00 -7.58
CA ASN A 306 22.81 -11.90 -7.04
C ASN A 306 23.14 -13.38 -7.30
N LEU A 307 23.90 -13.69 -8.36
CA LEU A 307 24.49 -15.01 -8.57
C LEU A 307 25.43 -15.38 -7.41
N PHE A 308 26.37 -14.51 -7.05
CA PHE A 308 27.23 -14.75 -5.89
C PHE A 308 26.43 -14.90 -4.58
N LEU A 309 25.45 -14.03 -4.34
CA LEU A 309 24.61 -14.11 -3.15
C LEU A 309 23.85 -15.43 -3.08
N GLY A 310 23.24 -15.89 -4.18
CA GLY A 310 22.55 -17.18 -4.25
C GLY A 310 23.47 -18.37 -3.99
N LEU A 311 24.70 -18.34 -4.52
CA LEU A 311 25.71 -19.38 -4.23
C LEU A 311 26.06 -19.44 -2.73
N VAL A 312 26.25 -18.29 -2.08
CA VAL A 312 26.48 -18.26 -0.63
C VAL A 312 25.23 -18.74 0.12
N GLN A 313 24.04 -18.25 -0.24
CA GLN A 313 22.77 -18.63 0.38
C GLN A 313 22.46 -20.12 0.26
N SER A 314 22.85 -20.78 -0.82
CA SER A 314 22.74 -22.24 -0.98
C SER A 314 23.46 -23.02 0.12
N VAL A 315 24.59 -22.52 0.60
CA VAL A 315 25.30 -23.14 1.71
C VAL A 315 24.69 -22.69 3.04
N MET A 316 24.32 -21.42 3.14
CA MET A 316 23.87 -20.82 4.40
C MET A 316 22.47 -21.26 4.84
N SER A 317 21.61 -21.63 3.90
CA SER A 317 20.28 -22.20 4.19
C SER A 317 20.34 -23.66 4.67
N HIS A 318 21.42 -24.38 4.34
CA HIS A 318 21.64 -25.79 4.68
C HIS A 318 22.81 -25.98 5.66
N ILE A 319 22.94 -25.07 6.63
CA ILE A 319 23.99 -25.14 7.66
C ILE A 319 23.76 -26.31 8.62
N GLY A 320 22.51 -26.61 9.00
CA GLY A 320 22.22 -27.70 9.95
C GLY A 320 23.08 -27.60 11.22
N SER A 321 23.70 -28.70 11.63
CA SER A 321 24.65 -28.77 12.76
C SER A 321 26.12 -28.49 12.36
N LYS A 322 26.38 -27.99 11.14
CA LYS A 322 27.74 -27.75 10.66
C LYS A 322 28.43 -26.70 11.52
N ASN A 323 29.68 -26.96 11.88
CA ASN A 323 30.53 -25.97 12.53
C ASN A 323 31.04 -24.91 11.52
N THR A 324 31.60 -23.81 12.03
CA THR A 324 32.08 -22.70 11.19
C THR A 324 33.07 -23.14 10.11
N GLN A 325 33.99 -24.07 10.39
CA GLN A 325 34.96 -24.55 9.40
C GLN A 325 34.29 -25.34 8.27
N GLN A 326 33.29 -26.16 8.58
CA GLN A 326 32.53 -26.91 7.58
C GLN A 326 31.71 -25.98 6.69
N VAL A 327 31.11 -24.93 7.26
CA VAL A 327 30.43 -23.88 6.49
C VAL A 327 31.42 -23.19 5.55
N GLN A 328 32.57 -22.77 6.09
CA GLN A 328 33.64 -22.12 5.33
C GLN A 328 34.12 -22.96 4.15
N PHE A 329 34.42 -24.24 4.37
CA PHE A 329 34.81 -25.16 3.31
C PHE A 329 33.71 -25.31 2.24
N SER A 330 32.45 -25.42 2.67
CA SER A 330 31.31 -25.58 1.75
C SER A 330 31.11 -24.34 0.87
N VAL A 331 31.27 -23.13 1.42
CA VAL A 331 31.20 -21.88 0.66
C VAL A 331 32.30 -21.81 -0.38
N LEU A 332 33.57 -22.04 0.00
CA LEU A 332 34.69 -22.01 -0.95
C LEU A 332 34.54 -23.07 -2.05
N LYS A 333 34.11 -24.28 -1.69
CA LYS A 333 33.83 -25.36 -2.64
C LYS A 333 32.74 -24.95 -3.64
N THR A 334 31.65 -24.36 -3.15
CA THR A 334 30.53 -23.93 -4.00
C THR A 334 30.97 -22.82 -4.95
N ILE A 335 31.62 -21.78 -4.46
CA ILE A 335 32.14 -20.68 -5.29
C ILE A 335 33.10 -21.20 -6.36
N LYS A 336 34.03 -22.11 -6.00
CA LYS A 336 34.96 -22.72 -6.95
C LYS A 336 34.23 -23.58 -8.00
N THR A 337 33.18 -24.29 -7.61
CA THR A 337 32.40 -25.15 -8.53
C THR A 337 31.66 -24.31 -9.58
N TYR A 338 31.16 -23.14 -9.19
CA TYR A 338 30.35 -22.26 -10.03
C TYR A 338 31.10 -21.01 -10.52
N SER A 339 32.44 -20.97 -10.41
CA SER A 339 33.23 -19.80 -10.85
C SER A 339 33.06 -19.50 -12.33
N LYS A 340 32.92 -20.53 -13.18
CA LYS A 340 32.61 -20.37 -14.61
C LYS A 340 31.26 -19.69 -14.85
N ALA A 341 30.28 -19.90 -13.96
CA ALA A 341 29.01 -19.19 -14.05
C ALA A 341 29.18 -17.72 -13.68
N LEU A 342 29.94 -17.41 -12.63
CA LEU A 342 30.28 -16.03 -12.27
C LEU A 342 31.03 -15.30 -13.40
N ALA A 343 32.02 -15.95 -14.02
CA ALA A 343 32.77 -15.38 -15.14
C ALA A 343 31.88 -15.01 -16.34
N ALA A 344 30.81 -15.77 -16.59
CA ALA A 344 29.89 -15.50 -17.69
C ALA A 344 29.11 -14.18 -17.55
N PHE A 345 28.98 -13.65 -16.33
CA PHE A 345 28.26 -12.40 -16.02
C PHE A 345 29.18 -11.30 -15.45
N CYS A 346 30.45 -11.60 -15.22
CA CYS A 346 31.46 -10.68 -14.70
C CYS A 346 32.51 -10.40 -15.79
N THR A 347 32.14 -9.59 -16.79
CA THR A 347 32.91 -9.45 -18.05
C THR A 347 33.64 -8.12 -18.20
N SER A 348 33.62 -7.26 -17.17
CA SER A 348 34.32 -5.98 -17.17
C SER A 348 34.83 -5.61 -15.78
N GLY A 349 35.91 -4.82 -15.71
CA GLY A 349 36.47 -4.36 -14.44
C GLY A 349 35.48 -3.61 -13.53
N ARG A 350 34.45 -2.95 -14.11
CA ARG A 350 33.36 -2.34 -13.32
C ARG A 350 32.51 -3.40 -12.61
N MET A 351 32.17 -4.48 -13.30
CA MET A 351 31.41 -5.60 -12.72
C MET A 351 32.24 -6.33 -11.67
N GLU A 352 33.52 -6.58 -11.97
CA GLU A 352 34.46 -7.19 -11.04
C GLU A 352 34.60 -6.37 -9.75
N ALA A 353 34.72 -5.05 -9.85
CA ALA A 353 34.83 -4.17 -8.68
C ALA A 353 33.57 -4.19 -7.81
N THR A 354 32.39 -4.23 -8.43
CA THR A 354 31.11 -4.33 -7.71
C THR A 354 30.92 -5.71 -7.07
N LEU A 355 31.29 -6.78 -7.77
CA LEU A 355 31.29 -8.13 -7.23
C LEU A 355 32.24 -8.24 -6.03
N LEU A 356 33.46 -7.69 -6.14
CA LEU A 356 34.45 -7.69 -5.06
C LEU A 356 33.96 -6.92 -3.82
N ASN A 357 33.31 -5.77 -4.01
CA ASN A 357 32.66 -5.04 -2.93
C ASN A 357 31.47 -5.81 -2.32
N THR A 358 30.72 -6.54 -3.14
CA THR A 358 29.64 -7.42 -2.66
C THR A 358 30.21 -8.52 -1.76
N ILE A 359 31.26 -9.22 -2.21
CA ILE A 359 31.95 -10.26 -1.44
C ILE A 359 32.46 -9.69 -0.11
N GLN A 360 33.07 -8.50 -0.13
CA GLN A 360 33.55 -7.82 1.06
C GLN A 360 32.43 -7.58 2.07
N VAL A 361 31.30 -7.02 1.64
CA VAL A 361 30.16 -6.72 2.51
C VAL A 361 29.54 -8.02 3.05
N THR A 362 29.34 -9.03 2.20
CA THR A 362 28.81 -10.34 2.62
C THR A 362 29.70 -11.02 3.65
N CYS A 363 31.02 -11.02 3.45
CA CYS A 363 31.96 -11.57 4.43
C CYS A 363 32.00 -10.77 5.74
N TYR A 364 31.73 -9.47 5.70
CA TYR A 364 31.72 -8.64 6.91
C TYR A 364 30.46 -8.83 7.75
N GLU A 365 29.31 -8.97 7.09
CA GLU A 365 28.00 -9.04 7.75
C GLU A 365 27.74 -10.40 8.42
N ASP A 366 28.43 -11.47 8.00
CA ASP A 366 28.36 -12.78 8.64
C ASP A 366 29.73 -13.20 9.22
N SER A 367 29.79 -13.31 10.55
CA SER A 367 31.02 -13.67 11.27
C SER A 367 31.60 -15.03 10.88
N ARG A 368 30.78 -15.95 10.33
CA ARG A 368 31.22 -17.25 9.83
C ARG A 368 31.99 -17.11 8.51
N LEU A 369 31.73 -16.05 7.74
CA LEU A 369 32.33 -15.79 6.43
C LEU A 369 33.52 -14.83 6.50
N LEU A 370 33.72 -14.14 7.63
CA LEU A 370 34.75 -13.10 7.79
C LEU A 370 36.17 -13.54 7.40
N LYS A 371 36.53 -14.79 7.69
CA LYS A 371 37.86 -15.34 7.38
C LYS A 371 38.02 -15.79 5.93
N LEU A 372 36.93 -15.88 5.16
CA LEU A 372 36.94 -16.41 3.80
C LEU A 372 37.32 -15.39 2.74
N PHE A 373 37.28 -14.09 3.05
CA PHE A 373 37.38 -13.05 2.03
C PHE A 373 38.61 -13.23 1.12
N ALA A 374 39.80 -13.42 1.71
CA ALA A 374 41.02 -13.60 0.93
C ALA A 374 41.01 -14.89 0.10
N ASP A 375 40.47 -15.98 0.63
CA ASP A 375 40.35 -17.25 -0.08
C ASP A 375 39.36 -17.18 -1.24
N ILE A 376 38.25 -16.46 -1.07
CA ILE A 376 37.28 -16.20 -2.13
C ILE A 376 37.93 -15.37 -3.24
N VAL A 377 38.60 -14.27 -2.90
CA VAL A 377 39.30 -13.43 -3.88
C VAL A 377 40.33 -14.24 -4.65
N LYS A 378 41.12 -15.07 -3.95
CA LYS A 378 42.09 -15.96 -4.59
C LYS A 378 41.42 -16.94 -5.54
N ILE A 379 40.35 -17.62 -5.13
CA ILE A 379 39.60 -18.54 -6.02
C ILE A 379 39.12 -17.81 -7.28
N LEU A 380 38.57 -16.61 -7.12
CA LEU A 380 38.03 -15.84 -8.24
C LEU A 380 39.11 -15.27 -9.15
N TYR A 381 40.28 -14.93 -8.60
CA TYR A 381 41.47 -14.59 -9.39
C TYR A 381 42.00 -15.80 -10.17
N ASP A 382 42.20 -16.94 -9.48
CA ASP A 382 42.70 -18.20 -10.06
C ASP A 382 41.75 -18.79 -11.13
N THR A 383 40.50 -18.29 -11.21
CA THR A 383 39.48 -18.74 -12.16
C THR A 383 39.05 -17.66 -13.14
N ASP A 384 39.85 -16.60 -13.28
CA ASP A 384 39.66 -15.50 -14.24
C ASP A 384 38.31 -14.76 -14.10
N VAL A 385 37.74 -14.74 -12.89
CA VAL A 385 36.52 -13.97 -12.56
C VAL A 385 36.87 -12.55 -12.12
N LEU A 386 38.02 -12.35 -11.46
CA LEU A 386 38.52 -11.05 -11.02
C LEU A 386 39.91 -10.81 -11.62
N GLY A 387 40.08 -9.68 -12.29
CA GLY A 387 41.37 -9.25 -12.83
C GLY A 387 42.29 -8.63 -11.77
N GLU A 388 43.58 -8.70 -12.02
CA GLU A 388 44.62 -8.13 -11.15
C GLU A 388 44.41 -6.63 -10.90
N ASP A 389 44.12 -5.87 -11.97
CA ASP A 389 43.91 -4.43 -11.90
C ASP A 389 42.71 -4.05 -11.00
N THR A 390 41.63 -4.83 -11.06
CA THR A 390 40.46 -4.64 -10.20
C THR A 390 40.81 -4.87 -8.74
N ILE A 391 41.56 -5.93 -8.43
CA ILE A 391 41.96 -6.24 -7.05
C ILE A 391 42.90 -5.15 -6.52
N ARG A 392 43.88 -4.69 -7.32
CA ARG A 392 44.75 -3.56 -6.98
C ARG A 392 43.96 -2.27 -6.76
N PHE A 393 42.98 -1.99 -7.62
CA PHE A 393 42.09 -0.84 -7.47
C PHE A 393 41.28 -0.92 -6.16
N TRP A 394 40.67 -2.07 -5.87
CA TRP A 394 39.93 -2.30 -4.63
C TRP A 394 40.81 -2.09 -3.39
N TYR A 395 42.01 -2.67 -3.38
CA TYR A 395 42.95 -2.60 -2.27
C TYR A 395 43.38 -1.15 -1.96
N THR A 396 43.60 -0.35 -2.99
CA THR A 396 44.05 1.04 -2.84
C THR A 396 42.90 2.00 -2.51
N LYS A 397 41.87 2.06 -3.36
CA LYS A 397 40.81 3.10 -3.27
C LYS A 397 39.38 2.60 -3.49
N GLY A 398 39.20 1.42 -4.05
CA GLY A 398 37.89 0.93 -4.50
C GLY A 398 37.08 0.15 -3.46
N SER A 399 37.63 -0.16 -2.29
CA SER A 399 36.94 -0.99 -1.30
C SER A 399 35.90 -0.24 -0.47
N SER A 400 34.84 -0.96 -0.13
CA SER A 400 33.76 -0.49 0.75
C SER A 400 34.31 -0.11 2.13
N PRO A 401 33.76 0.90 2.82
CA PRO A 401 34.11 1.20 4.21
C PRO A 401 33.83 0.03 5.17
N LYS A 402 32.84 -0.82 4.87
CA LYS A 402 32.46 -1.97 5.71
C LYS A 402 33.57 -3.01 5.78
N GLY A 403 34.22 -3.15 6.94
CA GLY A 403 35.29 -4.13 7.13
C GLY A 403 36.62 -3.82 6.44
N ARG A 404 36.80 -2.61 5.86
CA ARG A 404 38.00 -2.24 5.09
C ARG A 404 39.30 -2.56 5.82
N ASN A 405 39.44 -2.10 7.07
CA ASN A 405 40.67 -2.29 7.84
C ASN A 405 41.01 -3.76 8.07
N VAL A 406 40.00 -4.61 8.25
CA VAL A 406 40.18 -6.05 8.45
C VAL A 406 40.62 -6.71 7.15
N PHE A 407 39.93 -6.43 6.05
CA PHE A 407 40.19 -7.12 4.79
C PHE A 407 41.45 -6.64 4.08
N LEU A 408 41.82 -5.35 4.18
CA LEU A 408 43.10 -4.89 3.64
C LEU A 408 44.27 -5.63 4.32
N LYS A 409 44.24 -5.74 5.65
CA LYS A 409 45.25 -6.51 6.40
C LYS A 409 45.26 -7.98 5.98
N ASN A 410 44.09 -8.60 5.84
CA ASN A 410 43.98 -10.00 5.41
C ASN A 410 44.49 -10.23 3.98
N MET A 411 44.41 -9.22 3.11
CA MET A 411 44.86 -9.29 1.72
C MET A 411 46.34 -8.95 1.53
N GLU A 412 47.04 -8.41 2.53
CA GLU A 412 48.47 -8.07 2.41
C GLU A 412 49.35 -9.20 1.85
N PRO A 413 49.22 -10.48 2.29
CA PRO A 413 50.03 -11.56 1.74
C PRO A 413 49.71 -11.82 0.26
N PHE A 414 48.42 -11.74 -0.12
CA PHE A 414 47.98 -11.91 -1.50
C PHE A 414 48.50 -10.79 -2.41
N MET A 415 48.53 -9.55 -1.92
CA MET A 415 49.03 -8.40 -2.69
C MET A 415 50.55 -8.38 -2.86
N LYS A 416 51.28 -9.09 -1.99
CA LYS A 416 52.75 -9.22 -2.05
C LYS A 416 53.19 -10.36 -2.98
N TRP A 417 52.40 -11.42 -3.03
CA TRP A 417 52.52 -12.49 -4.02
C TRP A 417 52.21 -11.92 -5.40
#